data_AF-F8NCP1-F1
#
_entry.id   AF-F8NCP1-F1
#
_cell.length_a   1.000
_cell.length_b   1.000
_cell.length_c   1.000
_cell.angle_alpha   90.00
_cell.angle_beta   90.00
_cell.angle_gamma   90.00
#
_symmetry.space_group_name_H-M   'P 1'
#
loop_
_entity.id
_entity.type
_entity.pdbx_description
1 polymer ?
#
loop_
_entity_poly.entity_id
_entity_poly.type
_entity_poly.pdbx_seq_one_letter_code
_entity_poly.pdbx_strand_id
1 'polypeptide(L)'
;MSYHFRKESTNMDAITVQIDRLTLAMIEFDKGDAMRIQHFLKVHRFAQLIAKMEHVDNHTQLITEMAAVVHDIGIHAAEAKYGSSNGKYQEELGPEPARELLTRMGFSAPDIERVCYLVGHHHTYSNIDGIDYQILVEADFLVNFYEDGISQNGIDHAMSHVFKTESGKKLCQLIYKELRK
;
A
#
# COMPACT_ATOMS: atom_id res chain seq x y z
N MET A 1 -0.30 -27.94 -8.31
CA MET A 1 0.25 -26.80 -9.08
C MET A 1 1.50 -26.37 -8.35
N SER A 2 2.68 -26.75 -8.85
CA SER A 2 3.96 -26.52 -8.19
C SER A 2 4.50 -25.14 -8.54
N TYR A 3 4.55 -24.23 -7.57
CA TYR A 3 5.21 -22.94 -7.73
C TYR A 3 6.73 -23.17 -7.77
N HIS A 4 7.33 -23.07 -8.96
CA HIS A 4 8.78 -23.01 -9.12
C HIS A 4 9.20 -21.53 -9.00
N PHE A 5 9.76 -21.16 -7.85
CA PHE A 5 10.47 -19.88 -7.70
C PHE A 5 11.93 -20.07 -8.12
N ARG A 6 12.34 -19.37 -9.18
CA ARG A 6 13.72 -19.33 -9.68
C ARG A 6 14.57 -18.49 -8.72
N LYS A 7 15.85 -18.86 -8.53
CA LYS A 7 16.80 -18.10 -7.70
C LYS A 7 17.22 -16.80 -8.40
N GLU A 8 16.65 -15.68 -7.96
CA GLU A 8 17.14 -14.29 -8.18
C GLU A 8 17.72 -13.73 -6.87
N SER A 9 18.55 -14.52 -6.18
CA SER A 9 18.70 -14.49 -4.72
C SER A 9 19.61 -13.40 -4.12
N THR A 10 19.96 -12.33 -4.83
CA THR A 10 20.82 -11.27 -4.25
C THR A 10 20.15 -9.91 -4.23
N ASN A 11 19.40 -9.57 -5.28
CA ASN A 11 18.71 -8.29 -5.35
C ASN A 11 17.42 -8.29 -4.49
N MET A 12 16.71 -9.41 -4.48
CA MET A 12 15.49 -9.58 -3.67
C MET A 12 15.79 -9.55 -2.17
N ASP A 13 16.94 -10.09 -1.75
CA ASP A 13 17.40 -10.05 -0.36
C ASP A 13 17.71 -8.61 0.07
N ALA A 14 18.32 -7.82 -0.80
CA ALA A 14 18.59 -6.40 -0.53
C ALA A 14 17.31 -5.54 -0.47
N ILE A 15 16.31 -5.82 -1.31
CA ILE A 15 14.99 -5.18 -1.24
C ILE A 15 14.29 -5.53 0.08
N THR A 16 14.29 -6.81 0.44
CA THR A 16 13.67 -7.30 1.68
C THR A 16 14.25 -6.59 2.90
N VAL A 17 15.59 -6.48 2.99
CA VAL A 17 16.25 -5.77 4.09
C VAL A 17 15.90 -4.28 4.15
N GLN A 18 15.76 -3.61 3.00
CA GLN A 18 15.37 -2.19 2.96
C GLN A 18 13.92 -1.99 3.43
N ILE A 19 13.00 -2.84 2.98
CA ILE A 19 11.60 -2.79 3.39
C ILE A 19 11.46 -3.11 4.88
N ASP A 20 12.13 -4.14 5.40
CA ASP A 20 12.08 -4.47 6.84
C ASP A 20 12.54 -3.30 7.72
N ARG A 21 13.58 -2.58 7.28
CA ARG A 21 14.05 -1.36 7.97
C ARG A 21 13.03 -0.22 7.90
N LEU A 22 12.37 -0.04 6.76
CA LEU A 22 11.33 0.98 6.58
C LEU A 22 10.10 0.65 7.42
N THR A 23 9.67 -0.61 7.42
CA THR A 23 8.59 -1.12 8.26
C THR A 23 8.88 -0.86 9.73
N LEU A 24 10.08 -1.17 10.22
CA LEU A 24 10.44 -0.86 11.61
C LEU A 24 10.39 0.64 11.90
N ALA A 25 10.91 1.47 11.00
CA ALA A 25 10.90 2.92 11.17
C ALA A 25 9.46 3.49 11.17
N MET A 26 8.56 2.92 10.37
CA MET A 26 7.14 3.29 10.37
C MET A 26 6.42 2.82 11.66
N ILE A 27 6.74 1.63 12.17
CA ILE A 27 6.23 1.17 13.49
C ILE A 27 6.70 2.11 14.60
N GLU A 28 7.94 2.58 14.54
CA GLU A 28 8.47 3.56 15.51
C GLU A 28 7.78 4.92 15.37
N PHE A 29 7.45 5.34 14.14
CA PHE A 29 6.66 6.55 13.88
C PHE A 29 5.26 6.43 14.50
N ASP A 30 4.57 5.31 14.27
CA ASP A 30 3.22 5.04 14.80
C ASP A 30 3.20 4.46 16.22
N LYS A 31 4.26 4.67 17.00
CA LYS A 31 4.41 4.05 18.32
C LYS A 31 3.21 4.32 19.23
N GLY A 32 2.54 3.24 19.61
CA GLY A 32 1.36 3.26 20.48
C GLY A 32 0.04 3.17 19.73
N ASP A 33 0.07 3.22 18.39
CA ASP A 33 -1.11 3.10 17.53
C ASP A 33 -1.19 1.70 16.89
N ALA A 34 -1.57 0.72 17.70
CA ALA A 34 -1.63 -0.67 17.26
C ALA A 34 -2.58 -0.89 16.08
N MET A 35 -3.65 -0.08 15.96
CA MET A 35 -4.62 -0.17 14.87
C MET A 35 -3.96 0.22 13.55
N ARG A 36 -3.31 1.38 13.47
CA ARG A 36 -2.66 1.86 12.24
C ARG A 36 -1.48 0.99 11.85
N ILE A 37 -0.71 0.52 12.83
CA ILE A 37 0.38 -0.43 12.59
C ILE A 37 -0.13 -1.73 11.95
N GLN A 38 -1.22 -2.31 12.47
CA GLN A 38 -1.81 -3.52 11.89
C GLN A 38 -2.37 -3.27 10.48
N HIS A 39 -2.97 -2.10 10.26
CA HIS A 39 -3.52 -1.71 8.97
C HIS A 39 -2.42 -1.72 7.89
N PHE A 40 -1.39 -0.88 8.02
CA PHE A 40 -0.37 -0.77 6.97
C PHE A 40 0.42 -2.07 6.78
N LEU A 41 0.62 -2.90 7.82
CA LEU A 41 1.28 -4.20 7.69
C LEU A 41 0.48 -5.16 6.79
N LYS A 42 -0.85 -5.15 6.90
CA LYS A 42 -1.72 -5.93 6.02
C LYS A 42 -1.71 -5.37 4.60
N VAL A 43 -1.81 -4.05 4.46
CA VAL A 43 -1.78 -3.38 3.14
C VAL A 43 -0.47 -3.68 2.42
N HIS A 44 0.68 -3.50 3.10
CA HIS A 44 2.00 -3.86 2.59
C HIS A 44 2.05 -5.29 2.07
N ARG A 45 1.56 -6.26 2.87
CA ARG A 45 1.61 -7.66 2.46
C ARG A 45 0.75 -7.95 1.22
N PHE A 46 -0.43 -7.35 1.12
CA PHE A 46 -1.25 -7.47 -0.08
C PHE A 46 -0.62 -6.79 -1.29
N ALA A 47 -0.11 -5.57 -1.14
CA ALA A 47 0.57 -4.83 -2.21
C ALA A 47 1.77 -5.62 -2.74
N GLN A 48 2.59 -6.17 -1.83
CA GLN A 48 3.72 -7.01 -2.18
C GLN A 48 3.29 -8.26 -2.98
N LEU A 49 2.21 -8.92 -2.56
CA LEU A 49 1.71 -10.13 -3.23
C LEU A 49 1.15 -9.81 -4.62
N ILE A 50 0.33 -8.75 -4.74
CA ILE A 50 -0.26 -8.31 -6.01
C ILE A 50 0.86 -7.95 -6.99
N ALA A 51 1.84 -7.13 -6.57
CA ALA A 51 2.97 -6.75 -7.41
C ALA A 51 3.75 -7.97 -7.95
N LYS A 52 4.00 -8.97 -7.10
CA LYS A 52 4.65 -10.23 -7.51
C LYS A 52 3.80 -11.04 -8.49
N MET A 53 2.48 -11.06 -8.32
CA MET A 53 1.56 -11.78 -9.21
C MET A 53 1.34 -11.06 -10.55
N GLU A 54 1.44 -9.73 -10.56
CA GLU A 54 1.44 -8.90 -11.77
C GLU A 54 2.80 -8.89 -12.48
N HIS A 55 3.81 -9.55 -11.92
CA HIS A 55 5.16 -9.65 -12.49
C HIS A 55 5.81 -8.30 -12.78
N VAL A 56 5.58 -7.31 -11.90
CA VAL A 56 6.26 -6.01 -12.01
C VAL A 56 7.77 -6.19 -11.80
N ASP A 57 8.57 -5.26 -12.33
CA ASP A 57 10.02 -5.30 -12.15
C ASP A 57 10.42 -4.97 -10.70
N ASN A 58 11.66 -5.30 -10.34
CA ASN A 58 12.18 -5.15 -8.97
C ASN A 58 12.14 -3.71 -8.44
N HIS A 59 12.30 -2.70 -9.31
CA HIS A 59 12.26 -1.30 -8.88
C HIS A 59 10.82 -0.86 -8.61
N THR A 60 9.89 -1.20 -9.50
CA THR A 60 8.45 -0.97 -9.27
C THR A 60 7.94 -1.72 -8.03
N GLN A 61 8.42 -2.95 -7.78
CA GLN A 61 8.12 -3.71 -6.57
C GLN A 61 8.57 -2.95 -5.31
N LEU A 62 9.81 -2.45 -5.30
CA LEU A 62 10.35 -1.67 -4.18
C LEU A 62 9.51 -0.41 -3.92
N ILE A 63 9.21 0.37 -4.96
CA ILE A 63 8.38 1.59 -4.84
C ILE A 63 6.98 1.27 -4.30
N THR A 64 6.34 0.22 -4.82
CA THR A 64 5.01 -0.21 -4.39
C THR A 64 5.00 -0.60 -2.92
N GLU A 65 6.00 -1.38 -2.48
CA GLU A 65 6.13 -1.78 -1.07
C GLU A 65 6.44 -0.60 -0.16
N MET A 66 7.34 0.30 -0.56
CA MET A 66 7.65 1.52 0.19
C MET A 66 6.39 2.37 0.38
N ALA A 67 5.64 2.62 -0.70
CA ALA A 67 4.42 3.40 -0.64
C ALA A 67 3.36 2.74 0.25
N ALA A 68 3.16 1.43 0.15
CA ALA A 68 2.22 0.70 1.00
C ALA A 68 2.57 0.77 2.49
N VAL A 69 3.87 0.77 2.85
CA VAL A 69 4.30 0.92 4.25
C VAL A 69 3.98 2.32 4.79
N VAL A 70 4.08 3.37 3.97
CA VAL A 70 3.97 4.76 4.45
C VAL A 70 2.69 5.50 3.99
N HIS A 71 1.75 4.83 3.32
CA HIS A 71 0.61 5.51 2.66
C HIS A 71 -0.21 6.39 3.63
N ASP A 72 -0.46 5.87 4.84
CA ASP A 72 -1.27 6.50 5.88
C ASP A 72 -0.48 7.40 6.86
N ILE A 73 0.80 7.67 6.58
CA ILE A 73 1.68 8.45 7.48
C ILE A 73 1.15 9.88 7.76
N GLY A 74 0.26 10.37 6.89
CA GLY A 74 -0.42 11.67 7.05
C GLY A 74 -1.49 11.72 8.15
N ILE A 75 -1.93 10.57 8.71
CA ILE A 75 -3.07 10.55 9.64
C ILE A 75 -2.83 11.40 10.89
N HIS A 76 -1.68 11.26 11.56
CA HIS A 76 -1.43 12.01 12.81
C HIS A 76 -1.40 13.52 12.56
N ALA A 77 -0.82 13.95 11.43
CA ALA A 77 -0.81 15.35 11.04
C ALA A 77 -2.23 15.86 10.74
N ALA A 78 -3.05 15.06 10.05
CA ALA A 78 -4.44 15.37 9.76
C ALA A 78 -5.30 15.47 11.04
N GLU A 79 -5.12 14.56 11.98
CA GLU A 79 -5.81 14.59 13.27
C GLU A 79 -5.38 15.81 14.10
N ALA A 80 -4.08 16.12 14.16
CA ALA A 80 -3.57 17.26 14.91
C ALA A 80 -4.04 18.61 14.30
N LYS A 81 -4.06 18.73 12.97
CA LYS A 81 -4.39 19.98 12.27
C LYS A 81 -5.89 20.20 12.10
N TYR A 82 -6.62 19.13 11.80
CA TYR A 82 -8.03 19.20 11.38
C TYR A 82 -8.99 18.43 12.29
N GLY A 83 -8.50 17.66 13.26
CA GLY A 83 -9.35 16.81 14.11
C GLY A 83 -10.00 15.66 13.34
N SER A 84 -9.43 15.25 12.19
CA SER A 84 -10.01 14.26 11.30
C SER A 84 -8.93 13.48 10.58
N SER A 85 -9.13 12.18 10.41
CA SER A 85 -8.32 11.28 9.58
C SER A 85 -8.86 11.15 8.15
N ASN A 86 -9.64 12.12 7.66
CA ASN A 86 -10.20 12.05 6.30
C ASN A 86 -9.09 11.94 5.24
N GLY A 87 -9.29 11.06 4.26
CA GLY A 87 -8.31 10.78 3.21
C GLY A 87 -7.77 12.01 2.48
N LYS A 88 -8.59 13.04 2.25
CA LYS A 88 -8.14 14.31 1.64
C LYS A 88 -7.04 15.00 2.46
N TYR A 89 -7.15 14.95 3.79
CA TYR A 89 -6.16 15.56 4.67
C TYR A 89 -4.90 14.71 4.78
N GLN A 90 -5.04 13.39 4.68
CA GLN A 90 -3.89 12.50 4.60
C GLN A 90 -3.10 12.72 3.31
N GLU A 91 -3.78 12.85 2.17
CA GLU A 91 -3.16 13.18 0.88
C GLU A 91 -2.46 14.55 0.90
N GLU A 92 -3.04 15.55 1.59
CA GLU A 92 -2.42 16.87 1.76
C GLU A 92 -1.15 16.81 2.63
N LEU A 93 -1.21 16.08 3.76
CA LEU A 93 -0.22 16.18 4.83
C LEU A 93 0.74 14.99 4.91
N GLY A 94 0.48 13.90 4.22
CA GLY A 94 1.29 12.69 4.20
C GLY A 94 2.60 12.80 3.41
N PRO A 95 2.66 13.50 2.26
CA PRO A 95 3.89 13.59 1.46
C PRO A 95 5.10 14.16 2.21
N GLU A 96 4.90 15.14 3.10
CA GLU A 96 5.99 15.75 3.86
C GLU A 96 6.66 14.78 4.86
N PRO A 97 5.94 14.16 5.82
CA PRO A 97 6.53 13.19 6.73
C PRO A 97 7.07 11.95 6.01
N ALA A 98 6.42 11.50 4.92
CA ALA A 98 6.96 10.41 4.08
C ALA A 98 8.35 10.78 3.54
N ARG A 99 8.48 11.99 2.97
CA ARG A 99 9.75 12.51 2.47
C ARG A 99 10.81 12.56 3.54
N GLU A 100 10.48 13.07 4.73
CA GLU A 100 11.44 13.20 5.83
C GLU A 100 11.94 11.81 6.27
N LEU A 101 11.03 10.86 6.47
CA LEU A 101 11.35 9.49 6.88
C LEU A 101 12.27 8.81 5.85
N LEU A 102 11.88 8.82 4.59
CA LEU A 102 12.63 8.15 3.51
C LEU A 102 13.99 8.82 3.25
N THR A 103 14.08 10.15 3.38
CA THR A 103 15.35 10.88 3.27
C THR A 103 16.33 10.46 4.36
N ARG A 104 15.89 10.38 5.63
CA ARG A 104 16.73 9.94 6.75
C ARG A 104 17.24 8.51 6.57
N MET A 105 16.47 7.67 5.87
CA MET A 105 16.83 6.28 5.58
C MET A 105 17.79 6.13 4.39
N GLY A 106 18.02 7.19 3.62
CA GLY A 106 18.97 7.21 2.51
C GLY A 106 18.41 6.66 1.19
N PHE A 107 17.09 6.66 1.00
CA PHE A 107 16.48 6.33 -0.29
C PHE A 107 16.80 7.42 -1.34
N SER A 108 16.76 7.06 -2.63
CA SER A 108 17.10 7.98 -3.70
C SER A 108 16.01 9.05 -3.89
N ALA A 109 16.39 10.27 -4.27
CA ALA A 109 15.43 11.35 -4.47
C ALA A 109 14.32 11.00 -5.48
N PRO A 110 14.59 10.37 -6.65
CA PRO A 110 13.54 9.93 -7.56
C PRO A 110 12.53 8.95 -6.94
N ASP A 111 13.01 8.01 -6.12
CA ASP A 111 12.14 7.04 -5.43
C ASP A 111 11.26 7.74 -4.41
N ILE A 112 11.85 8.67 -3.66
CA ILE A 112 11.13 9.48 -2.66
C ILE A 112 10.05 10.33 -3.34
N GLU A 113 10.35 10.99 -4.46
CA GLU A 113 9.33 11.76 -5.21
C GLU A 113 8.17 10.88 -5.64
N ARG A 114 8.45 9.68 -6.15
CA ARG A 114 7.39 8.77 -6.57
C ARG A 114 6.56 8.29 -5.38
N VAL A 115 7.19 7.89 -4.28
CA VAL A 115 6.44 7.47 -3.07
C VAL A 115 5.63 8.62 -2.48
N CYS A 116 6.17 9.83 -2.41
CA CYS A 116 5.43 11.01 -1.95
C CYS A 116 4.24 11.31 -2.85
N TYR A 117 4.38 11.13 -4.17
CA TYR A 117 3.27 11.24 -5.10
C TYR A 117 2.18 10.20 -4.79
N LEU A 118 2.55 8.93 -4.59
CA LEU A 118 1.59 7.88 -4.26
C LEU A 118 0.86 8.15 -2.94
N VAL A 119 1.60 8.53 -1.88
CA VAL A 119 1.05 8.94 -0.59
C VAL A 119 0.08 10.11 -0.76
N GLY A 120 0.42 11.10 -1.59
CA GLY A 120 -0.41 12.28 -1.82
C GLY A 120 -1.65 12.04 -2.68
N HIS A 121 -1.88 10.82 -3.17
CA HIS A 121 -2.99 10.52 -4.07
C HIS A 121 -3.72 9.21 -3.76
N HIS A 122 -3.32 8.42 -2.75
CA HIS A 122 -3.84 7.06 -2.56
C HIS A 122 -5.37 6.96 -2.29
N HIS A 123 -6.07 8.06 -2.00
CA HIS A 123 -7.54 8.12 -1.89
C HIS A 123 -8.22 8.72 -3.15
N THR A 124 -7.47 8.98 -4.22
CA THR A 124 -7.93 9.58 -5.47
C THR A 124 -8.04 8.52 -6.59
N TYR A 125 -9.16 7.79 -6.64
CA TYR A 125 -9.30 6.61 -7.52
C TYR A 125 -9.51 6.90 -9.03
N SER A 126 -9.33 8.15 -9.46
CA SER A 126 -9.46 8.58 -10.85
C SER A 126 -8.09 8.98 -11.41
N ASN A 127 -7.85 8.72 -12.70
CA ASN A 127 -6.57 9.04 -13.36
C ASN A 127 -5.35 8.42 -12.65
N ILE A 128 -5.49 7.15 -12.22
CA ILE A 128 -4.40 6.39 -11.62
C ILE A 128 -3.23 6.29 -12.62
N ASP A 129 -2.11 6.92 -12.26
CA ASP A 129 -0.86 6.92 -13.01
C ASP A 129 0.05 5.82 -12.48
N GLY A 130 0.28 4.76 -13.26
CA GLY A 130 1.20 3.67 -12.93
C GLY A 130 0.58 2.46 -12.21
N ILE A 131 1.24 1.32 -12.37
CA ILE A 131 0.79 0.04 -11.80
C ILE A 131 1.01 -0.04 -10.28
N ASP A 132 2.10 0.54 -9.79
CA ASP A 132 2.40 0.74 -8.37
C ASP A 132 1.25 1.47 -7.63
N TYR A 133 0.72 2.52 -8.25
CA TYR A 133 -0.41 3.26 -7.71
C TYR A 133 -1.68 2.40 -7.69
N GLN A 134 -2.00 1.74 -8.80
CA GLN A 134 -3.16 0.85 -8.86
C GLN A 134 -3.08 -0.26 -7.80
N ILE A 135 -1.89 -0.84 -7.60
CA ILE A 135 -1.66 -1.90 -6.61
C ILE A 135 -1.84 -1.36 -5.19
N LEU A 136 -1.31 -0.17 -4.89
CA LEU A 136 -1.47 0.46 -3.58
C LEU A 136 -2.95 0.62 -3.22
N VAL A 137 -3.72 1.23 -4.13
CA VAL A 137 -5.16 1.45 -3.95
C VAL A 137 -5.87 0.12 -3.74
N GLU A 138 -5.63 -0.87 -4.59
CA GLU A 138 -6.30 -2.17 -4.46
C GLU A 138 -5.94 -2.91 -3.18
N ALA A 139 -4.69 -2.85 -2.74
CA ALA A 139 -4.24 -3.47 -1.49
C ALA A 139 -4.89 -2.82 -0.27
N ASP A 140 -5.01 -1.48 -0.27
CA ASP A 140 -5.70 -0.73 0.78
C ASP A 140 -7.19 -1.10 0.84
N PHE A 141 -7.88 -1.09 -0.31
CA PHE A 141 -9.27 -1.55 -0.40
C PHE A 141 -9.47 -2.97 0.15
N LEU A 142 -8.56 -3.91 -0.14
CA LEU A 142 -8.65 -5.27 0.38
C LEU A 142 -8.62 -5.31 1.91
N VAL A 143 -7.91 -4.41 2.59
CA VAL A 143 -7.88 -4.36 4.05
C VAL A 143 -9.10 -3.61 4.60
N ASN A 144 -9.43 -2.47 4.01
CA ASN A 144 -10.58 -1.64 4.41
C ASN A 144 -11.91 -2.39 4.31
N PHE A 145 -12.08 -3.25 3.30
CA PHE A 145 -13.28 -4.09 3.23
C PHE A 145 -13.53 -4.92 4.49
N TYR A 146 -12.47 -5.46 5.09
CA TYR A 146 -12.56 -6.23 6.31
C TYR A 146 -12.70 -5.34 7.55
N GLU A 147 -11.85 -4.32 7.68
CA GLU A 147 -11.80 -3.48 8.89
C GLU A 147 -13.06 -2.61 9.05
N ASP A 148 -13.60 -2.09 7.95
CA ASP A 148 -14.79 -1.24 7.96
C ASP A 148 -16.09 -2.02 7.83
N GLY A 149 -16.02 -3.36 7.67
CA GLY A 149 -17.19 -4.21 7.50
C GLY A 149 -18.01 -3.87 6.26
N ILE A 150 -17.35 -3.61 5.13
CA ILE A 150 -18.01 -3.17 3.89
C ILE A 150 -18.94 -4.27 3.36
N SER A 151 -20.17 -3.88 3.02
CA SER A 151 -21.18 -4.81 2.48
C SER A 151 -20.78 -5.44 1.14
N GLN A 152 -21.34 -6.60 0.81
CA GLN A 152 -21.08 -7.26 -0.48
C GLN A 152 -21.35 -6.36 -1.70
N ASN A 153 -22.42 -5.55 -1.65
CA ASN A 153 -22.73 -4.59 -2.72
C ASN A 153 -21.64 -3.52 -2.84
N GLY A 154 -21.06 -3.06 -1.72
CA GLY A 154 -19.96 -2.11 -1.71
C GLY A 154 -18.68 -2.70 -2.29
N ILE A 155 -18.38 -3.95 -1.93
CA ILE A 155 -17.25 -4.70 -2.51
C ILE A 155 -17.44 -4.89 -4.03
N ASP A 156 -18.65 -5.26 -4.48
CA ASP A 156 -18.97 -5.42 -5.90
C ASP A 156 -18.83 -4.12 -6.69
N HIS A 157 -19.25 -3.00 -6.08
CA HIS A 157 -19.08 -1.67 -6.66
C HIS A 157 -17.60 -1.31 -6.80
N ALA A 158 -16.80 -1.47 -5.74
CA ALA A 158 -15.36 -1.19 -5.81
C ALA A 158 -14.64 -2.12 -6.80
N MET A 159 -14.98 -3.41 -6.85
CA MET A 159 -14.44 -4.35 -7.83
C MET A 159 -14.70 -3.93 -9.29
N SER A 160 -15.85 -3.31 -9.57
CA SER A 160 -16.22 -2.90 -10.93
C SER A 160 -15.61 -1.55 -11.34
N HIS A 161 -15.40 -0.65 -10.37
CA HIS A 161 -15.00 0.73 -10.67
C HIS A 161 -13.53 1.01 -10.35
N VAL A 162 -13.01 0.45 -9.27
CA VAL A 162 -11.66 0.73 -8.74
C VAL A 162 -10.66 -0.34 -9.16
N PHE A 163 -10.96 -1.62 -8.96
CA PHE A 163 -10.00 -2.70 -9.23
C PHE A 163 -9.76 -2.88 -10.74
N LYS A 164 -8.48 -2.84 -11.15
CA LYS A 164 -8.01 -3.01 -12.52
C LYS A 164 -7.04 -4.19 -12.67
N THR A 165 -6.17 -4.47 -11.70
CA THR A 165 -5.23 -5.59 -11.82
C THR A 165 -5.97 -6.93 -11.77
N GLU A 166 -5.46 -7.92 -12.49
CA GLU A 166 -6.08 -9.26 -12.48
C GLU A 166 -5.83 -9.93 -11.12
N SER A 167 -4.68 -9.69 -10.51
CA SER A 167 -4.29 -10.20 -9.20
C SER A 167 -5.14 -9.62 -8.08
N GLY A 168 -5.37 -8.30 -8.05
CA GLY A 168 -6.22 -7.64 -7.05
C GLY A 168 -7.66 -8.10 -7.16
N LYS A 169 -8.23 -8.19 -8.38
CA LYS A 169 -9.58 -8.76 -8.59
C LYS A 169 -9.67 -10.19 -8.09
N LYS A 170 -8.67 -11.02 -8.41
CA LYS A 170 -8.61 -12.42 -7.99
C LYS A 170 -8.54 -12.54 -6.47
N LEU A 171 -7.71 -11.75 -5.80
CA LEU A 171 -7.63 -11.74 -4.34
C LEU A 171 -8.95 -11.28 -3.72
N CYS A 172 -9.55 -10.20 -4.24
CA CYS A 172 -10.85 -9.73 -3.77
C CYS A 172 -11.94 -10.83 -3.88
N GLN A 173 -11.95 -11.58 -5.00
CA GLN A 173 -12.85 -12.73 -5.16
C GLN A 173 -12.56 -13.82 -4.13
N LEU A 174 -11.30 -14.22 -3.97
CA LEU A 174 -10.93 -15.30 -3.06
C LEU A 174 -11.22 -14.99 -1.59
N ILE A 175 -11.10 -13.72 -1.19
CA ILE A 175 -11.30 -13.30 0.21
C ILE A 175 -12.79 -13.07 0.50
N TYR A 176 -13.52 -12.42 -0.41
CA TYR A 176 -14.84 -11.88 -0.11
C TYR A 176 -15.99 -12.51 -0.90
N LYS A 177 -15.71 -13.27 -1.96
CA LYS A 177 -16.75 -13.93 -2.76
C LYS A 177 -16.70 -15.43 -2.53
N GLU A 178 -17.65 -15.95 -1.76
CA GLU A 178 -17.86 -17.39 -1.70
C GLU A 178 -18.10 -17.95 -3.12
N LEU A 179 -17.36 -19.02 -3.47
CA LEU A 179 -17.74 -19.87 -4.59
C LEU A 179 -19.09 -20.48 -4.22
N ARG A 180 -20.19 -19.91 -4.73
CA ARG A 180 -21.49 -20.58 -4.69
C ARG A 180 -21.32 -21.94 -5.35
N LYS A 181 -21.35 -22.99 -4.53
CA LYS A 181 -21.52 -24.37 -4.99
C LYS A 181 -22.96 -24.58 -5.45
#